data_AF-M8BVP6-F1
#
_entry.id   AF-M8BVP6-F1
#
_cell.length_a   1.000
_cell.length_b   1.000
_cell.length_c   1.000
_cell.angle_alpha   90.00
_cell.angle_beta   90.00
_cell.angle_gamma   90.00
#
_symmetry.space_group_name_H-M   'P 1'
#
loop_
_entity.id
_entity.type
_entity.pdbx_description
1 polymer ?
#
loop_
_entity_poly.entity_id
_entity_poly.type
_entity_poly.pdbx_seq_one_letter_code
_entity_poly.pdbx_strand_id
1 'polypeptide(L)'
;MAVAVTGTRTVAPAKTRVTLATFDLPYITFYYNQKLLLYRLPQGAGDFQDVTARMADALGDALAYFYPLAGRIRQEKGDGGALYVDGEEGAEVVEAAAEGVSVDQLAGEDCGEEAEKLMQQLIPYTGVMNLEGLRRPLLAVQVCTAGAPYLEHLATVPLA
;
A
#
# COMPACT_ATOMS: atom_id res chain seq x y z
N MET A 1 -36.36 -21.57 5.66
CA MET A 1 -35.90 -20.66 6.74
C MET A 1 -35.61 -19.31 6.12
N ALA A 2 -35.98 -18.21 6.78
CA ALA A 2 -35.83 -16.87 6.22
C ALA A 2 -35.15 -15.95 7.24
N VAL A 3 -34.23 -15.12 6.75
CA VAL A 3 -33.54 -14.08 7.51
C VAL A 3 -34.26 -12.76 7.29
N ALA A 4 -34.60 -12.06 8.38
CA ALA A 4 -35.18 -10.72 8.32
C ALA A 4 -34.12 -9.68 8.72
N VAL A 5 -33.85 -8.74 7.82
CA VAL A 5 -33.01 -7.57 8.11
C VAL A 5 -33.84 -6.58 8.94
N THR A 6 -33.40 -6.31 10.18
CA THR A 6 -34.13 -5.47 11.14
C THR A 6 -33.64 -4.02 11.18
N GLY A 7 -32.64 -3.67 10.37
CA GLY A 7 -32.14 -2.32 10.26
C GLY A 7 -30.89 -2.24 9.38
N THR A 8 -30.75 -1.11 8.71
CA THR A 8 -29.57 -0.77 7.91
C THR A 8 -29.16 0.64 8.29
N ARG A 9 -27.86 0.86 8.55
CA ARG A 9 -27.32 2.20 8.77
C ARG A 9 -26.05 2.39 7.96
N THR A 10 -25.89 3.58 7.41
CA THR A 10 -24.63 4.05 6.84
C THR A 10 -23.78 4.62 7.98
N VAL A 11 -22.53 4.18 8.10
CA VAL A 11 -21.53 4.78 8.98
C VAL A 11 -20.61 5.59 8.08
N ALA A 12 -20.81 6.90 8.03
CA ALA A 12 -19.81 7.82 7.49
C ALA A 12 -18.95 8.35 8.65
N PRO A 13 -17.65 8.62 8.45
CA PRO A 13 -16.85 9.26 9.47
C PRO A 13 -17.46 10.62 9.85
N ALA A 14 -17.72 10.82 11.15
CA ALA A 14 -18.38 12.04 11.67
C ALA A 14 -17.50 13.29 11.57
N LYS A 15 -16.19 13.10 11.36
CA LYS A 15 -15.19 14.13 11.09
C LYS A 15 -14.15 13.53 10.15
N THR A 16 -13.81 14.23 9.10
CA THR A 16 -12.71 13.91 8.17
C THR A 16 -11.39 14.55 8.62
N ARG A 17 -11.39 15.23 9.77
CA ARG A 17 -10.26 15.94 10.33
C ARG A 17 -9.79 15.38 11.68
N VAL A 18 -8.47 15.20 11.83
CA VAL A 18 -7.80 14.85 13.10
C VAL A 18 -6.67 15.84 13.39
N THR A 19 -6.72 16.53 14.53
CA THR A 19 -5.61 17.37 14.99
C THR A 19 -4.46 16.50 15.49
N LEU A 20 -3.24 16.80 15.07
CA LEU A 20 -2.03 16.15 15.55
C LEU A 20 -1.73 16.59 16.98
N ALA A 21 -1.46 15.63 17.85
CA ALA A 21 -0.96 15.89 19.19
C ALA A 21 0.51 16.30 19.15
N THR A 22 0.99 16.95 20.22
CA THR A 22 2.39 17.35 20.36
C THR A 22 3.36 16.18 20.16
N PHE A 23 2.96 14.96 20.55
CA PHE A 23 3.78 13.76 20.42
C PHE A 23 3.86 13.22 18.98
N ASP A 24 2.97 13.65 18.09
CA ASP A 24 3.02 13.29 16.67
C ASP A 24 4.05 14.12 15.90
N LEU A 25 4.34 15.34 16.38
CA LEU A 25 5.17 16.32 15.65
C LEU A 25 6.60 15.84 15.35
N PRO A 26 7.32 15.15 16.25
CA PRO A 26 8.65 14.64 15.93
C PRO A 26 8.64 13.70 14.72
N TYR A 27 7.58 12.91 14.54
CA TYR A 27 7.45 11.93 13.46
C TYR A 27 7.31 12.57 12.08
N ILE A 28 6.97 13.86 11.98
CA ILE A 28 6.91 14.59 10.70
C ILE A 28 8.29 14.65 10.05
N THR A 29 9.36 14.62 10.85
CA THR A 29 10.74 14.59 10.36
C THR A 29 11.27 13.18 10.09
N PHE A 30 10.46 12.14 10.28
CA PHE A 30 10.84 10.77 9.92
C PHE A 30 10.46 10.46 8.48
N TYR A 31 11.07 9.42 7.92
CA TYR A 31 10.67 8.86 6.65
C TYR A 31 9.32 8.13 6.77
N TYR A 32 8.61 8.01 5.65
CA TYR A 32 7.42 7.18 5.56
C TYR A 32 7.73 5.77 6.07
N ASN A 33 6.81 5.20 6.82
CA ASN A 33 6.93 3.82 7.27
C ASN A 33 6.77 2.87 6.09
N GLN A 34 7.79 2.04 5.85
CA GLN A 34 7.83 1.10 4.74
C GLN A 34 7.57 -0.32 5.22
N LYS A 35 6.68 -1.04 4.52
CA LYS A 35 6.34 -2.44 4.77
C LYS A 35 6.20 -3.17 3.45
N LEU A 36 6.81 -4.34 3.33
CA LEU A 36 6.68 -5.24 2.20
C LEU A 36 6.05 -6.55 2.67
N LEU A 37 5.00 -6.99 1.97
CA LEU A 37 4.32 -8.25 2.22
C LEU A 37 4.40 -9.09 0.95
N LEU A 38 4.98 -10.29 1.09
CA LEU A 38 5.16 -11.22 -0.02
C LEU A 38 4.14 -12.35 0.09
N TYR A 39 3.41 -12.60 -1.01
CA TYR A 39 2.39 -13.63 -1.08
C TYR A 39 2.72 -14.60 -2.21
N ARG A 40 2.64 -15.90 -1.93
CA ARG A 40 2.60 -16.92 -2.97
C ARG A 40 1.14 -17.20 -3.31
N LEU A 41 0.76 -16.92 -4.55
CA LEU A 41 -0.57 -17.25 -5.03
C LEU A 41 -0.64 -18.75 -5.41
N PRO A 42 -1.68 -19.48 -4.99
CA PRO A 42 -1.90 -20.85 -5.43
C PRO A 42 -2.20 -20.89 -6.94
N GLN A 43 -1.97 -22.05 -7.57
CA GLN A 43 -2.34 -22.24 -8.98
C GLN A 43 -3.84 -22.01 -9.16
N GLY A 44 -4.21 -21.19 -10.14
CA GLY A 44 -5.61 -20.81 -10.38
C GLY A 44 -6.18 -19.80 -9.38
N ALA A 45 -5.35 -19.16 -8.54
CA ALA A 45 -5.71 -17.87 -7.96
C ALA A 45 -6.12 -16.94 -9.11
N GLY A 46 -7.26 -16.26 -8.96
CA GLY A 46 -7.88 -15.49 -10.03
C GLY A 46 -6.95 -14.48 -10.70
N ASP A 47 -7.44 -13.88 -11.78
CA ASP A 47 -6.65 -12.92 -12.55
C ASP A 47 -6.09 -11.79 -11.65
N PHE A 48 -4.85 -11.38 -11.89
CA PHE A 48 -4.17 -10.40 -11.05
C PHE A 48 -4.92 -9.06 -11.03
N GLN A 49 -5.55 -8.69 -12.14
CA GLN A 49 -6.36 -7.47 -12.22
C GLN A 49 -7.59 -7.58 -11.32
N ASP A 50 -8.28 -8.72 -11.33
CA ASP A 50 -9.42 -8.99 -10.43
C ASP A 50 -9.02 -8.94 -8.95
N VAL A 51 -7.86 -9.50 -8.61
CA VAL A 51 -7.34 -9.46 -7.23
C VAL A 51 -7.04 -8.02 -6.81
N THR A 52 -6.40 -7.24 -7.69
CA THR A 52 -6.00 -5.87 -7.39
C THR A 52 -7.21 -4.95 -7.25
N ALA A 53 -8.22 -5.09 -8.11
CA ALA A 53 -9.50 -4.37 -8.00
C ALA A 53 -10.18 -4.65 -6.64
N ARG A 54 -10.26 -5.92 -6.24
CA ARG A 54 -10.83 -6.30 -4.93
C ARG A 54 -10.03 -5.75 -3.75
N MET A 55 -8.71 -5.66 -3.87
CA MET A 55 -7.85 -5.05 -2.85
C MET A 55 -8.10 -3.54 -2.75
N ALA A 56 -8.25 -2.85 -3.88
CA ALA A 56 -8.58 -1.42 -3.91
C ALA A 56 -9.95 -1.13 -3.28
N ASP A 57 -10.97 -1.92 -3.61
CA ASP A 57 -12.31 -1.81 -3.00
C ASP A 57 -12.25 -2.02 -1.48
N ALA A 58 -11.58 -3.09 -1.03
CA ALA A 58 -11.44 -3.39 0.39
C ALA A 58 -10.62 -2.31 1.13
N LEU A 59 -9.63 -1.70 0.48
CA LEU A 59 -8.91 -0.55 1.02
C LEU A 59 -9.86 0.65 1.18
N GLY A 60 -10.71 0.92 0.19
CA GLY A 60 -11.75 1.95 0.28
C GLY A 60 -12.66 1.77 1.49
N ASP A 61 -13.15 0.55 1.70
CA ASP A 61 -13.98 0.20 2.87
C ASP A 61 -13.21 0.42 4.19
N ALA A 62 -11.94 0.03 4.25
CA ALA A 62 -11.10 0.25 5.43
C ALA A 62 -10.87 1.75 5.70
N LEU A 63 -10.63 2.55 4.65
CA LEU A 63 -10.40 3.99 4.76
C LEU A 63 -11.63 4.75 5.27
N ALA A 64 -12.84 4.21 5.15
CA ALA A 64 -14.01 4.77 5.81
C ALA A 64 -13.86 4.82 7.35
N TYR A 65 -13.09 3.89 7.93
CA TYR A 65 -12.77 3.82 9.35
C TYR A 65 -11.41 4.48 9.68
N PHE A 66 -10.44 4.33 8.78
CA PHE A 66 -9.08 4.87 8.91
C PHE A 66 -8.85 6.12 8.05
N TYR A 67 -9.85 7.00 8.00
CA TYR A 67 -9.89 8.17 7.12
C TYR A 67 -8.64 9.08 7.16
N PRO A 68 -7.88 9.25 8.27
CA PRO A 68 -6.67 10.07 8.23
C PRO A 68 -5.62 9.54 7.25
N LEU A 69 -5.60 8.22 6.96
CA LEU A 69 -4.67 7.64 6.00
C LEU A 69 -4.97 8.07 4.56
N ALA A 70 -6.22 8.45 4.26
CA ALA A 70 -6.62 9.01 2.97
C ALA A 70 -6.37 10.53 2.88
N GLY A 71 -5.64 11.11 3.84
CA GLY A 71 -5.57 12.55 3.99
C GLY A 71 -4.29 13.23 3.54
N ARG A 72 -4.19 14.51 3.91
CA ARG A 72 -2.98 15.34 3.87
C ARG A 72 -2.79 16.06 5.19
N ILE A 73 -1.55 16.37 5.53
CA ILE A 73 -1.22 17.27 6.64
C ILE A 73 -1.55 18.70 6.22
N ARG A 74 -2.17 19.44 7.13
CA ARG A 74 -2.57 20.83 7.00
C ARG A 74 -2.21 21.58 8.28
N GLN A 75 -2.12 22.90 8.17
CA GLN A 75 -1.88 23.79 9.29
C GLN A 75 -3.05 24.76 9.44
N GLU A 76 -3.49 24.99 10.68
CA GLU A 76 -4.44 26.07 10.95
C GLU A 76 -3.85 27.44 10.58
N LYS A 77 -4.72 28.39 10.21
CA LYS A 77 -4.28 29.76 9.91
C LYS A 77 -3.80 30.46 11.17
N GLY A 78 -2.69 31.20 11.06
CA GLY A 78 -2.08 31.95 12.15
C GLY A 78 -0.68 31.41 12.49
N ASP A 79 0.16 32.27 13.05
CA ASP A 79 1.49 31.86 13.48
C ASP A 79 1.40 30.82 14.60
N GLY A 80 2.15 29.73 14.49
CA GLY A 80 2.08 28.59 15.42
C GLY A 80 0.79 27.75 15.34
N GLY A 81 0.01 27.85 14.25
CA GLY A 81 -1.22 27.07 14.08
C GLY A 81 -0.99 25.55 14.19
N ALA A 82 -1.95 24.85 14.81
CA ALA A 82 -1.86 23.40 15.01
C ALA A 82 -1.88 22.64 13.68
N LEU A 83 -1.11 21.56 13.62
CA LEU A 83 -1.17 20.63 12.48
C LEU A 83 -2.34 19.68 12.64
N TYR A 84 -2.95 19.32 11.52
CA TYR A 84 -4.03 18.35 11.45
C TYR A 84 -3.97 17.58 10.14
N VAL A 85 -4.64 16.43 10.10
CA VAL A 85 -4.88 15.67 8.88
C VAL A 85 -6.28 15.97 8.38
N ASP A 86 -6.40 16.29 7.10
CA ASP A 86 -7.64 16.40 6.35
C ASP A 86 -7.81 15.17 5.45
N GLY A 87 -8.79 14.32 5.72
CA GLY A 87 -8.91 12.93 5.28
C GLY A 87 -9.72 12.67 4.01
N GLU A 88 -9.91 13.67 3.15
CA GLU A 88 -10.84 13.58 2.01
C GLU A 88 -10.16 13.39 0.64
N GLU A 89 -8.83 13.48 0.57
CA GLU A 89 -8.09 13.51 -0.71
C GLU A 89 -7.76 12.14 -1.32
N GLY A 90 -7.98 11.05 -0.57
CA GLY A 90 -7.70 9.69 -0.99
C GLY A 90 -6.26 9.22 -0.70
N ALA A 91 -6.13 7.89 -0.63
CA ALA A 91 -4.87 7.17 -0.66
C ALA A 91 -4.49 6.82 -2.11
N GLU A 92 -3.21 6.56 -2.36
CA GLU A 92 -2.74 6.16 -3.68
C GLU A 92 -2.62 4.63 -3.78
N VAL A 93 -3.07 4.06 -4.89
CA VAL A 93 -2.90 2.65 -5.23
C VAL A 93 -2.18 2.57 -6.57
N VAL A 94 -1.06 1.85 -6.60
CA VAL A 94 -0.22 1.64 -7.78
C VAL A 94 -0.25 0.17 -8.14
N GLU A 95 -0.51 -0.12 -9.42
CA GLU A 95 -0.35 -1.46 -9.98
C GLU A 95 0.98 -1.54 -10.72
N ALA A 96 1.75 -2.61 -10.48
CA ALA A 96 3.07 -2.81 -11.06
C ALA A 96 3.31 -4.27 -11.47
N ALA A 97 4.34 -4.47 -12.28
CA ALA A 97 4.84 -5.80 -12.64
C ALA A 97 6.37 -5.79 -12.57
N ALA A 98 6.94 -6.78 -11.89
CA ALA A 98 8.37 -7.00 -11.81
C ALA A 98 8.73 -8.26 -12.62
N GLU A 99 9.47 -8.06 -13.70
CA GLU A 99 9.98 -9.12 -14.56
C GLU A 99 11.35 -9.61 -14.07
N GLY A 100 11.64 -10.89 -14.27
CA GLY A 100 12.94 -11.46 -13.95
C GLY A 100 13.15 -11.80 -12.48
N VAL A 101 12.10 -11.70 -11.65
CA VAL A 101 12.17 -11.95 -10.21
C VAL A 101 11.05 -12.86 -9.74
N SER A 102 11.36 -13.82 -8.86
CA SER A 102 10.39 -14.63 -8.16
C SER A 102 10.19 -14.17 -6.72
N VAL A 103 9.02 -14.49 -6.15
CA VAL A 103 8.74 -14.27 -4.72
C VAL A 103 9.79 -14.97 -3.83
N ASP A 104 10.30 -16.12 -4.26
CA ASP A 104 11.28 -16.90 -3.51
C ASP A 104 12.66 -16.22 -3.49
N GLN A 105 13.03 -15.56 -4.59
CA GLN A 105 14.24 -14.74 -4.63
C GLN A 105 14.14 -13.52 -3.72
N LEU A 106 12.96 -12.90 -3.64
CA LEU A 106 12.71 -11.78 -2.73
C LEU A 106 12.64 -12.21 -1.25
N ALA A 107 12.21 -13.43 -0.97
CA ALA A 107 12.08 -13.95 0.39
C ALA A 107 13.36 -14.64 0.91
N GLY A 108 14.35 -14.87 0.04
CA GLY A 108 15.58 -15.60 0.37
C GLY A 108 16.53 -14.84 1.29
N GLU A 109 17.39 -15.59 1.99
CA GLU A 109 18.37 -15.04 2.94
C GLU A 109 19.56 -14.35 2.24
N ASP A 110 19.88 -14.76 0.99
CA ASP A 110 20.93 -14.17 0.16
C ASP A 110 20.40 -12.95 -0.62
N CYS A 111 20.03 -11.88 0.09
CA CYS A 111 19.66 -10.60 -0.50
C CYS A 111 20.93 -9.88 -1.04
N GLY A 112 21.32 -10.18 -2.28
CA GLY A 112 22.35 -9.41 -2.97
C GLY A 112 21.94 -7.94 -3.23
N GLU A 113 22.88 -7.07 -3.58
CA GLU A 113 22.62 -5.64 -3.82
C GLU A 113 21.51 -5.37 -4.84
N GLU A 114 21.34 -6.25 -5.83
CA GLU A 114 20.30 -6.15 -6.85
C GLU A 114 18.90 -6.43 -6.27
N ALA A 115 18.78 -7.39 -5.37
CA ALA A 115 17.53 -7.70 -4.68
C ALA A 115 17.13 -6.55 -3.75
N GLU A 116 18.09 -5.93 -3.05
CA GLU A 116 17.83 -4.75 -2.21
C GLU A 116 17.35 -3.55 -3.04
N LYS A 117 18.02 -3.25 -4.15
CA LYS A 117 17.60 -2.18 -5.08
C LYS A 117 16.19 -2.43 -5.62
N LEU A 118 15.86 -3.67 -5.93
CA LEU A 118 14.53 -4.05 -6.39
C LEU A 118 13.49 -3.90 -5.26
N MET A 119 13.79 -4.33 -4.03
CA MET A 119 12.88 -4.14 -2.89
C MET A 119 12.53 -2.67 -2.65
N GLN A 120 13.50 -1.76 -2.83
CA GLN A 120 13.26 -0.31 -2.73
C GLN A 120 12.31 0.22 -3.81
N GLN A 121 12.26 -0.42 -4.98
CA GLN A 121 11.33 -0.10 -6.08
C GLN A 121 9.93 -0.71 -5.88
N LEU A 122 9.81 -1.75 -5.04
CA LEU A 122 8.52 -2.36 -4.71
C LEU A 122 7.69 -1.52 -3.72
N ILE A 123 8.30 -0.53 -3.09
CA ILE A 123 7.67 0.32 -2.09
C ILE A 123 7.57 1.76 -2.62
N PRO A 124 6.36 2.34 -2.75
CA PRO A 124 6.20 3.71 -3.18
C PRO A 124 6.77 4.68 -2.14
N TYR A 125 7.23 5.84 -2.60
CA TYR A 125 7.76 6.90 -1.73
C TYR A 125 8.94 6.48 -0.83
N THR A 126 9.73 5.50 -1.25
CA THR A 126 10.99 5.18 -0.58
C THR A 126 11.88 6.43 -0.46
N GLY A 127 12.34 6.72 0.76
CA GLY A 127 13.16 7.89 1.07
C GLY A 127 12.39 9.22 1.21
N VAL A 128 11.06 9.20 1.20
CA VAL A 128 10.22 10.39 1.39
C VAL A 128 9.94 10.62 2.88
N MET A 129 10.04 11.88 3.33
CA MET A 129 9.75 12.29 4.71
C MET A 129 8.24 12.52 4.93
N ASN A 130 7.76 12.29 6.15
CA ASN A 130 6.38 12.54 6.58
C ASN A 130 5.95 14.01 6.35
N LEU A 131 6.89 14.96 6.36
CA LEU A 131 6.66 16.37 5.99
C LEU A 131 6.07 16.53 4.58
N GLU A 132 6.43 15.66 3.63
CA GLU A 132 5.87 15.69 2.28
C GLU A 132 4.37 15.36 2.26
N GLY A 133 3.82 14.81 3.36
CA GLY A 133 2.38 14.64 3.57
C GLY A 133 1.56 15.93 3.52
N LEU A 134 2.21 17.10 3.51
CA LEU A 134 1.59 18.39 3.19
C LEU A 134 1.05 18.44 1.74
N ARG A 135 1.64 17.66 0.84
CA ARG A 135 1.34 17.66 -0.61
C ARG A 135 1.05 16.26 -1.16
N ARG A 136 1.64 15.23 -0.55
CA ARG A 136 1.57 13.83 -0.99
C ARG A 136 0.60 13.01 -0.12
N PRO A 137 0.03 11.93 -0.68
CA PRO A 137 -0.77 10.99 0.10
C PRO A 137 -0.06 10.48 1.35
N LEU A 138 -0.80 10.42 2.47
CA LEU A 138 -0.28 9.83 3.71
C LEU A 138 -0.21 8.29 3.66
N LEU A 139 -0.92 7.67 2.71
CA LEU A 139 -0.85 6.25 2.43
C LEU A 139 -0.71 6.04 0.92
N ALA A 140 0.22 5.16 0.55
CA ALA A 140 0.37 4.63 -0.79
C ALA A 140 0.60 3.12 -0.72
N VAL A 141 -0.07 2.38 -1.58
CA VAL A 141 0.01 0.92 -1.67
C VAL A 141 0.38 0.54 -3.09
N GLN A 142 1.45 -0.23 -3.26
CA GLN A 142 1.78 -0.84 -4.54
C GLN A 142 1.44 -2.32 -4.52
N VAL A 143 0.65 -2.77 -5.50
CA VAL A 143 0.36 -4.18 -5.75
C VAL A 143 1.16 -4.59 -6.97
N CYS A 144 2.03 -5.58 -6.83
CA CYS A 144 3.00 -5.96 -7.87
C CYS A 144 2.94 -7.45 -8.17
N THR A 145 2.90 -7.82 -9.45
CA THR A 145 3.18 -9.21 -9.88
C THR A 145 4.69 -9.46 -9.90
N ALA A 146 5.09 -10.66 -9.49
CA ALA A 146 6.44 -11.15 -9.68
C ALA A 146 6.43 -12.25 -10.75
N GLY A 147 7.11 -12.01 -11.87
CA GLY A 147 7.28 -12.98 -12.95
C GLY A 147 8.73 -13.40 -13.07
N ALA A 148 9.00 -14.71 -12.92
CA ALA A 148 10.28 -15.26 -13.37
C ALA A 148 10.39 -15.07 -14.90
N PRO A 149 11.61 -14.90 -15.46
CA PRO A 149 11.75 -14.79 -16.89
C PRO A 149 11.12 -16.03 -17.54
N TYR A 150 10.45 -15.84 -18.67
CA TYR A 150 9.97 -16.91 -19.54
C TYR A 150 11.21 -17.66 -20.08
N LEU A 151 11.76 -18.59 -19.31
CA LEU A 151 12.58 -19.64 -19.88
C LEU A 151 11.59 -20.55 -20.60
N GLU A 152 11.43 -20.32 -21.89
CA GLU A 152 10.85 -21.33 -22.78
C GLU A 152 11.45 -22.68 -22.39
N HIS A 153 10.58 -23.67 -22.20
CA HIS A 153 10.93 -25.05 -21.98
C HIS A 153 12.25 -25.42 -22.67
N LEU A 154 13.33 -25.56 -21.89
CA LEU A 154 14.44 -26.41 -22.29
C LEU A 154 13.82 -27.80 -22.40
N ALA A 155 13.51 -28.14 -23.65
CA ALA A 155 12.96 -29.40 -24.05
C ALA A 155 13.73 -30.52 -23.35
N THR A 156 12.96 -31.44 -22.79
CA THR A 156 13.39 -32.78 -22.42
C THR A 156 14.41 -33.31 -23.42
N VAL A 157 15.67 -33.45 -22.99
CA VAL A 157 16.61 -34.38 -23.61
C VAL A 157 16.67 -35.59 -22.68
N PRO A 158 16.02 -36.72 -23.01
CA PRO A 158 16.35 -37.97 -22.36
C PRO A 158 17.75 -38.36 -22.81
N LEU A 159 18.68 -38.50 -21.87
CA LEU A 159 19.94 -39.20 -22.11
C LEU A 159 19.58 -40.66 -22.43
N ALA A 160 19.93 -41.09 -23.64
CA ALA A 160 20.02 -42.49 -24.02
C ALA A 160 21.39 -43.05 -23.58
#